data_AF-A0A0B8QLX7-F1
#
_entry.id   AF-A0A0B8QLX7-F1
#
_cell.length_a   1.000
_cell.length_b   1.000
_cell.length_c   1.000
_cell.angle_alpha   90.00
_cell.angle_beta   90.00
_cell.angle_gamma   90.00
#
_symmetry.space_group_name_H-M   'P 1'
#
loop_
_entity.id
_entity.type
_entity.pdbx_description
1 polymer ?
#
loop_
_entity_poly.entity_id
_entity_poly.type
_entity_poly.pdbx_seq_one_letter_code
_entity_poly.pdbx_strand_id
1 'polypeptide(L)'
;MMGEVWGHSPYRSPYADEGFDALINFDMQKKLDKGAACFSSMSDTYTNYSKEIQDNPGYTPVSYMSSHDTELFFSRFKSIEMQRDAASALLLSPGAIQVYYGDEVARDIGPYADDFHQVLAQIWCGN
;
A
#
# COMPACT_ATOMS: atom_id res chain seq x y z
N MET A 1 -4.23 -2.87 -18.16
CA MET A 1 -4.53 -4.00 -17.25
C MET A 1 -3.64 -3.89 -16.02
N MET A 2 -4.16 -4.19 -14.83
CA MET A 2 -3.39 -4.22 -13.58
C MET A 2 -3.14 -5.68 -13.18
N GLY A 3 -1.93 -5.97 -12.70
CA GLY A 3 -1.51 -7.30 -12.27
C GLY A 3 -0.91 -7.32 -10.87
N GLU A 4 -1.07 -8.44 -10.19
CA GLU A 4 -0.41 -8.75 -8.94
C GLU A 4 0.68 -9.80 -9.21
N VAL A 5 1.94 -9.43 -8.98
CA VAL A 5 3.08 -10.34 -9.05
C VAL A 5 3.77 -10.31 -7.69
N TRP A 6 3.74 -11.43 -6.98
CA TRP A 6 4.22 -11.50 -5.61
C TRP A 6 5.68 -11.07 -5.46
N GLY A 7 5.91 -10.11 -4.55
CA GLY A 7 7.24 -9.55 -4.29
C GLY A 7 7.72 -8.54 -5.34
N HIS A 8 6.84 -8.09 -6.24
CA HIS A 8 7.19 -7.08 -7.23
C HIS A 8 7.34 -5.68 -6.61
N SER A 9 8.34 -4.97 -7.10
CA SER A 9 8.77 -3.65 -6.65
C SER A 9 8.12 -2.54 -7.51
N PRO A 10 8.40 -1.25 -7.30
CA PRO A 10 7.89 -0.17 -8.17
C PRO A 10 8.38 -0.22 -9.62
N TYR A 11 9.41 -1.02 -9.94
CA TYR A 11 10.14 -0.95 -11.21
C TYR A 11 9.41 -1.62 -12.37
N ARG A 12 9.59 -1.12 -13.60
CA ARG A 12 9.13 -1.85 -14.79
C ARG A 12 9.87 -3.19 -14.87
N SER A 13 9.15 -4.25 -15.20
CA SER A 13 9.70 -5.60 -15.38
C SER A 13 9.12 -6.23 -16.65
N PRO A 14 9.62 -7.41 -17.08
CA PRO A 14 9.08 -8.11 -18.26
C PRO A 14 7.57 -8.37 -18.20
N TYR A 15 6.98 -8.47 -16.99
CA TYR A 15 5.53 -8.59 -16.83
C TYR A 15 4.78 -7.39 -17.45
N ALA A 16 5.35 -6.19 -17.39
CA ALA A 16 4.76 -5.02 -18.02
C ALA A 16 4.78 -5.11 -19.57
N ASP A 17 5.73 -5.85 -20.13
CA ASP A 17 5.82 -6.09 -21.58
C ASP A 17 4.84 -7.19 -22.05
N GLU A 18 4.30 -7.98 -21.11
CA GLU A 18 3.32 -9.06 -21.35
C GLU A 18 1.85 -8.58 -21.26
N GLY A 19 1.62 -7.25 -21.19
CA GLY A 19 0.29 -6.64 -21.27
C GLY A 19 -0.21 -5.99 -19.98
N PHE A 20 0.60 -5.91 -18.94
CA PHE A 20 0.29 -5.15 -17.73
C PHE A 20 0.75 -3.69 -17.85
N ASP A 21 -0.20 -2.76 -17.76
CA ASP A 21 0.10 -1.32 -17.69
C ASP A 21 0.42 -0.89 -16.25
N ALA A 22 0.01 -1.69 -15.27
CA ALA A 22 0.23 -1.41 -13.86
C ALA A 22 0.50 -2.68 -13.05
N LEU A 23 1.43 -2.61 -12.11
CA LEU A 23 1.78 -3.73 -11.22
C LEU A 23 1.78 -3.28 -9.76
N ILE A 24 1.29 -4.16 -8.88
CA ILE A 24 1.32 -3.93 -7.43
C ILE A 24 2.77 -3.81 -6.95
N ASN A 25 3.01 -2.79 -6.12
CA ASN A 25 4.28 -2.48 -5.51
C ASN A 25 4.29 -2.88 -4.03
N PHE A 26 4.89 -4.05 -3.75
CA PHE A 26 5.02 -4.63 -2.41
C PHE A 26 6.06 -3.93 -1.53
N ASP A 27 6.98 -3.16 -2.11
CA ASP A 27 7.99 -2.43 -1.33
C ASP A 27 7.35 -1.32 -0.49
N MET A 28 6.24 -0.72 -0.98
CA MET A 28 5.62 0.41 -0.32
C MET A 28 5.19 0.09 1.10
N GLN A 29 4.58 -1.07 1.34
CA GLN A 29 4.07 -1.47 2.66
C GLN A 29 5.15 -1.33 3.75
N LYS A 30 6.40 -1.74 3.48
CA LYS A 30 7.53 -1.59 4.41
C LYS A 30 8.08 -0.17 4.46
N LYS A 31 7.99 0.61 3.39
CA LYS A 31 8.42 2.02 3.37
C LYS A 31 7.51 2.89 4.24
N LEU A 32 6.22 2.57 4.29
CA LEU A 32 5.24 3.28 5.11
C LEU A 32 5.54 3.22 6.61
N ASP A 33 6.22 2.18 7.11
CA ASP A 33 6.67 2.13 8.51
C ASP A 33 7.55 3.33 8.87
N LYS A 34 8.48 3.67 7.96
CA LYS A 34 9.36 4.83 8.11
C LYS A 34 8.62 6.12 7.81
N GLY A 35 7.77 6.13 6.78
CA GLY A 35 6.98 7.30 6.41
C GLY A 35 6.01 7.74 7.50
N ALA A 36 5.40 6.79 8.20
CA ALA A 36 4.50 7.02 9.33
C ALA A 36 5.26 7.57 10.55
N ALA A 37 6.47 7.07 10.82
CA ALA A 37 7.29 7.57 11.91
C ALA A 37 7.90 8.94 11.61
N CYS A 38 8.30 9.18 10.37
CA CYS A 38 8.91 10.42 9.92
C CYS A 38 8.69 10.61 8.42
N PHE A 39 7.77 11.51 8.06
CA PHE A 39 7.37 11.73 6.67
C PHE A 39 8.54 12.09 5.73
N SER A 40 9.53 12.85 6.21
CA SER A 40 10.70 13.24 5.41
C SER A 40 11.55 12.05 4.95
N SER A 41 11.44 10.89 5.62
CA SER A 41 12.11 9.66 5.19
C SER A 41 11.57 9.10 3.87
N MET A 42 10.43 9.59 3.38
CA MET A 42 9.85 9.20 2.09
C MET A 42 10.49 9.90 0.88
N SER A 43 11.32 10.93 1.09
CA SER A 43 11.91 11.74 0.02
C SER A 43 12.60 10.89 -1.06
N ASP A 44 13.45 9.95 -0.65
CA ASP A 44 14.16 9.08 -1.60
C ASP A 44 13.21 8.12 -2.33
N THR A 45 12.21 7.59 -1.61
CA THR A 45 11.18 6.72 -2.19
C THR A 45 10.41 7.44 -3.28
N TYR A 46 9.93 8.67 -3.02
CA TYR A 46 9.19 9.46 -4.01
C TYR A 46 10.06 9.88 -5.19
N THR A 47 11.32 10.26 -4.94
CA THR A 47 12.25 10.60 -6.01
C THR A 47 12.46 9.42 -6.93
N ASN A 48 12.72 8.23 -6.36
CA ASN A 48 12.88 7.01 -7.13
C ASN A 48 11.61 6.65 -7.91
N TYR A 49 10.44 6.65 -7.28
CA TYR A 49 9.20 6.24 -7.95
C TYR A 49 8.79 7.22 -9.05
N SER A 50 8.98 8.52 -8.81
CA SER A 50 8.75 9.54 -9.83
C SER A 50 9.67 9.35 -11.04
N LYS A 51 10.93 9.00 -10.80
CA LYS A 51 11.90 8.71 -11.85
C LYS A 51 11.51 7.46 -12.64
N GLU A 52 11.11 6.40 -11.97
CA GLU A 52 10.65 5.17 -12.64
C GLU A 52 9.48 5.40 -13.58
N ILE A 53 8.49 6.19 -13.16
CA ILE A 53 7.33 6.52 -13.99
C ILE A 53 7.73 7.39 -15.19
N GLN A 54 8.66 8.33 -15.00
CA GLN A 54 9.15 9.20 -16.08
C GLN A 54 9.97 8.43 -17.11
N ASP A 55 10.85 7.54 -16.65
CA ASP A 55 11.74 6.75 -17.51
C ASP A 55 10.97 5.63 -18.26
N ASN A 56 9.80 5.21 -17.75
CA ASN A 56 8.99 4.12 -18.29
C ASN A 56 7.56 4.56 -18.62
N PRO A 57 7.34 5.38 -19.67
CA PRO A 57 6.01 5.85 -20.04
C PRO A 57 5.07 4.69 -20.36
N GLY A 58 3.83 4.78 -19.87
CA GLY A 58 2.81 3.72 -20.03
C GLY A 58 2.84 2.63 -18.96
N TYR A 59 3.80 2.66 -18.03
CA TYR A 59 3.80 1.81 -16.85
C TYR A 59 3.52 2.61 -15.57
N THR A 60 2.74 2.05 -14.65
CA THR A 60 2.38 2.69 -13.38
C THR A 60 2.50 1.71 -12.21
N PRO A 61 3.40 1.94 -11.23
CA PRO A 61 3.38 1.16 -10.00
C PRO A 61 2.13 1.49 -9.18
N VAL A 62 1.56 0.47 -8.55
CA VAL A 62 0.39 0.59 -7.66
C VAL A 62 0.81 0.35 -6.22
N SER A 63 0.92 1.42 -5.45
CA SER A 63 1.32 1.38 -4.05
C SER A 63 0.13 1.10 -3.14
N TYR A 64 0.34 0.31 -2.09
CA TYR A 64 -0.69 -0.03 -1.10
C TYR A 64 -0.10 -0.07 0.31
N MET A 65 -0.98 0.02 1.31
CA MET A 65 -0.62 -0.05 2.73
C MET A 65 -1.05 -1.37 3.37
N SER A 66 -2.26 -1.82 3.05
CA SER A 66 -2.82 -3.07 3.54
C SER A 66 -3.50 -3.82 2.40
N SER A 67 -3.55 -5.14 2.51
CA SER A 67 -4.21 -5.99 1.52
C SER A 67 -4.77 -7.24 2.19
N HIS A 68 -5.66 -7.93 1.48
CA HIS A 68 -6.22 -9.20 1.93
C HIS A 68 -5.18 -10.29 2.19
N ASP A 69 -4.04 -10.32 1.49
CA ASP A 69 -3.03 -11.39 1.66
C ASP A 69 -1.84 -11.03 2.55
N THR A 70 -1.73 -9.78 3.00
CA THR A 70 -0.53 -9.31 3.73
C THR A 70 -0.82 -9.00 5.19
N GLU A 71 -1.14 -7.77 5.54
CA GLU A 71 -1.39 -7.36 6.91
C GLU A 71 -2.16 -6.04 6.94
N LEU A 72 -2.81 -5.77 8.07
CA LEU A 72 -3.38 -4.46 8.39
C LEU A 72 -2.35 -3.59 9.09
N PHE A 73 -2.06 -2.43 8.52
CA PHE A 73 -1.12 -1.46 9.13
C PHE A 73 -1.57 -1.06 10.54
N PHE A 74 -2.86 -0.74 10.71
CA PHE A 74 -3.40 -0.37 12.00
C PHE A 74 -3.28 -1.49 13.04
N SER A 75 -3.42 -2.75 12.66
CA SER A 75 -3.30 -3.87 13.60
C SER A 75 -1.90 -4.00 14.19
N ARG A 76 -0.86 -3.65 13.41
CA ARG A 76 0.53 -3.72 13.87
C ARG A 76 0.89 -2.64 14.90
N PHE A 77 0.42 -1.42 14.68
CA PHE A 77 0.82 -0.26 15.47
C PHE A 77 -0.24 0.20 16.49
N LYS A 78 -1.52 -0.14 16.25
CA LYS A 78 -2.69 0.26 17.06
C LYS A 78 -2.72 1.76 17.38
N SER A 79 -2.27 2.59 16.44
CA SER A 79 -2.17 4.04 16.59
C SER A 79 -2.83 4.75 15.41
N ILE A 80 -3.83 5.58 15.71
CA ILE A 80 -4.52 6.42 14.71
C ILE A 80 -3.58 7.46 14.13
N GLU A 81 -2.67 7.99 14.95
CA GLU A 81 -1.67 8.97 14.52
C GLU A 81 -0.75 8.36 13.46
N MET A 82 -0.21 7.16 13.74
CA MET A 82 0.63 6.45 12.77
C MET A 82 -0.16 6.03 11.52
N GLN A 83 -1.41 5.59 11.65
CA GLN A 83 -2.27 5.27 10.50
C GLN A 83 -2.48 6.50 9.61
N ARG A 84 -2.76 7.67 10.20
CA ARG A 84 -2.95 8.92 9.47
C ARG A 84 -1.67 9.35 8.76
N ASP A 85 -0.53 9.25 9.42
CA ASP A 85 0.75 9.66 8.86
C ASP A 85 1.20 8.68 7.75
N ALA A 86 0.94 7.37 7.91
CA ALA A 86 1.10 6.36 6.86
C ALA A 86 0.18 6.62 5.67
N ALA A 87 -1.10 6.92 5.91
CA ALA A 87 -2.06 7.26 4.86
C ALA A 87 -1.62 8.51 4.10
N SER A 88 -1.09 9.52 4.80
CA SER A 88 -0.53 10.72 4.16
C SER A 88 0.67 10.38 3.27
N ALA A 89 1.54 9.46 3.72
CA ALA A 89 2.67 8.97 2.93
C ALA A 89 2.22 8.15 1.70
N LEU A 90 1.18 7.33 1.85
CA LEU A 90 0.63 6.58 0.72
C LEU A 90 0.00 7.53 -0.30
N LEU A 91 -0.90 8.43 0.13
CA LEU A 91 -1.66 9.31 -0.76
C LEU A 91 -0.79 10.31 -1.54
N LEU A 92 0.40 10.61 -1.04
CA LEU A 92 1.38 11.48 -1.71
C LEU A 92 2.42 10.69 -2.52
N SER A 93 2.31 9.37 -2.58
CA SER A 93 3.23 8.54 -3.35
C SER A 93 3.01 8.70 -4.86
N PRO A 94 4.08 8.84 -5.66
CA PRO A 94 3.98 8.86 -7.12
C PRO A 94 3.48 7.53 -7.67
N GLY A 95 2.54 7.59 -8.60
CA GLY A 95 1.92 6.42 -9.23
C GLY A 95 0.46 6.29 -8.84
N ALA A 96 -0.08 5.08 -8.98
CA ALA A 96 -1.41 4.77 -8.49
C ALA A 96 -1.33 4.30 -7.04
N ILE A 97 -2.38 4.57 -6.28
CA ILE A 97 -2.52 4.08 -4.90
C ILE A 97 -3.77 3.23 -4.79
N GLN A 98 -3.69 2.21 -3.94
CA GLN A 98 -4.80 1.35 -3.57
C GLN A 98 -5.03 1.45 -2.07
N VAL A 99 -6.25 1.86 -1.71
CA VAL A 99 -6.72 1.86 -0.31
C VAL A 99 -7.54 0.60 -0.10
N TYR A 100 -7.22 -0.14 0.95
CA TYR A 100 -7.97 -1.34 1.32
C TYR A 100 -9.09 -0.98 2.28
N TYR A 101 -10.27 -1.58 2.08
CA TYR A 101 -11.44 -1.24 2.88
C TYR A 101 -11.19 -1.50 4.38
N GLY A 102 -11.55 -0.51 5.20
CA GLY A 102 -11.24 -0.45 6.61
C GLY A 102 -10.02 0.40 6.95
N ASP A 103 -9.09 0.65 6.04
CA ASP A 103 -7.96 1.56 6.31
C ASP A 103 -8.44 2.98 6.62
N GLU A 104 -9.57 3.39 6.03
CA GLU A 104 -10.22 4.68 6.20
C GLU A 104 -10.84 4.88 7.59
N VAL A 105 -11.11 3.79 8.31
CA VAL A 105 -11.65 3.81 9.68
C VAL A 105 -10.69 3.17 10.70
N ALA A 106 -9.43 2.94 10.31
CA ALA A 106 -8.45 2.25 11.14
C ALA A 106 -9.00 0.91 11.69
N ARG A 107 -9.58 0.12 10.80
CA ARG A 107 -10.22 -1.15 11.14
C ARG A 107 -9.19 -2.12 11.71
N ASP A 108 -9.55 -2.74 12.82
CA ASP A 108 -8.75 -3.79 13.42
C ASP A 108 -9.05 -5.17 12.80
N ILE A 109 -8.19 -6.15 13.08
CA ILE A 109 -8.46 -7.56 12.80
C ILE A 109 -9.77 -7.95 13.49
N GLY A 110 -10.74 -8.42 12.72
CA GLY A 110 -12.01 -8.93 13.23
C GLY A 110 -11.89 -10.21 14.09
N PRO A 111 -12.93 -10.56 14.84
CA PRO A 111 -12.96 -11.80 15.62
C PRO A 111 -13.16 -13.02 14.70
N TYR A 112 -12.14 -13.88 14.62
CA TYR A 112 -12.12 -15.22 13.99
C TYR A 112 -12.43 -15.33 12.48
N ALA A 113 -11.40 -15.68 11.68
CA ALA A 113 -11.51 -16.44 10.42
C ALA A 113 -10.14 -17.02 9.99
N ASP A 114 -10.15 -17.95 9.02
CA ASP A 114 -9.07 -18.82 8.49
C ASP A 114 -7.75 -18.15 8.07
N ASP A 115 -7.71 -16.82 7.99
CA ASP A 115 -6.52 -16.04 7.64
C ASP A 115 -6.09 -15.17 8.82
N PHE A 116 -4.89 -15.44 9.33
CA PHE A 116 -4.29 -14.74 10.47
C PHE A 116 -3.97 -13.27 10.18
N HIS A 117 -3.95 -12.87 8.90
CA HIS A 117 -3.57 -11.54 8.48
C HIS A 117 -4.73 -10.55 8.43
N GLN A 118 -5.95 -11.03 8.13
CA GLN A 118 -7.10 -10.20 7.80
C GLN A 118 -8.41 -10.90 8.17
N VAL A 119 -9.12 -10.42 9.19
CA VAL A 119 -10.45 -10.96 9.56
C VAL A 119 -11.51 -9.88 9.31
N LEU A 120 -12.63 -10.29 8.71
CA LEU A 120 -13.76 -9.42 8.34
C LEU A 120 -14.55 -8.96 9.57
N ALA A 121 -14.38 -7.71 9.97
CA ALA A 121 -15.34 -6.99 10.81
C ALA A 121 -15.47 -5.56 10.30
N GLN A 122 -16.38 -5.33 9.35
CA GLN A 122 -16.68 -3.98 8.91
C GLN A 122 -17.46 -3.27 10.01
N ILE A 123 -16.81 -2.31 10.69
CA ILE A 123 -17.41 -1.54 11.78
C ILE A 123 -18.31 -0.48 11.16
N TRP A 124 -19.54 -0.85 10.83
CA TRP A 124 -20.58 0.10 10.50
C TRP A 124 -21.11 0.74 11.79
N CYS A 125 -21.54 2.01 11.74
CA CYS A 125 -22.26 2.64 12.84
C CYS A 125 -23.55 1.86 13.13
N GLY A 126 -23.47 0.90 14.04
CA GLY A 126 -24.58 0.16 14.63
C GLY A 126 -24.45 0.25 16.14
N ASN A 127 -25.56 0.56 16.80
CA ASN A 127 -25.69 0.71 18.27
C ASN A 127 -25.07 -0.46 19.06
#